data_AF-A0A3R7BU53-F1
#
_entry.id   AF-A0A3R7BU53-F1
#
_cell.length_a   1.000
_cell.length_b   1.000
_cell.length_c   1.000
_cell.angle_alpha   90.00
_cell.angle_beta   90.00
_cell.angle_gamma   90.00
#
_symmetry.space_group_name_H-M   'P 1'
#
loop_
_entity.id
_entity.type
_entity.pdbx_description
1 polymer ?
#
loop_
_entity_poly.entity_id
_entity_poly.type
_entity_poly.pdbx_seq_one_letter_code
_entity_poly.pdbx_strand_id
1 'polypeptide(L)'
;MSCSRASSIHSTLRRSRVFLQLLEKDGRVYVKDLEERPIKSYEEAKLMLETGQKNRQVGETKCNSDSSRSHCVFSLHLYHQDDPTTLFSKISIVDLAGCERGAKTGASGLRLQEASKINGSLMNLNRCLETLRFNQLHPKSERPVPFRSSKLTR
;
A
#
# COMPACT_ATOMS: atom_id res chain seq x y z
N MET A 1 14.57 2.61 1.98
CA MET A 1 13.58 1.87 1.15
C MET A 1 12.73 1.03 2.10
N SER A 2 11.42 1.22 2.15
CA SER A 2 10.56 0.68 3.21
C SER A 2 9.71 -0.49 2.71
N CYS A 3 9.99 -1.67 3.25
CA CYS A 3 9.00 -2.72 3.39
C CYS A 3 8.77 -2.95 4.89
N SER A 4 7.51 -2.88 5.30
CA SER A 4 7.06 -3.08 6.67
C SER A 4 7.48 -4.44 7.22
N ARG A 5 8.31 -4.44 8.27
CA ARG A 5 8.38 -5.51 9.26
C ARG A 5 8.18 -4.90 10.64
N ALA A 6 7.33 -5.52 11.43
CA ALA A 6 7.40 -5.39 12.88
C ALA A 6 8.75 -5.97 13.37
N SER A 7 9.31 -5.36 14.40
CA SER A 7 10.61 -5.63 15.02
C SER A 7 10.77 -7.09 15.49
N SER A 8 11.98 -7.65 15.34
CA SER A 8 12.33 -9.01 15.76
C SER A 8 12.81 -9.00 17.22
N ILE A 9 12.01 -9.56 18.12
CA ILE A 9 12.46 -10.09 19.40
C ILE A 9 12.25 -11.61 19.31
N HIS A 10 13.28 -12.39 19.65
CA HIS A 10 13.24 -13.85 19.67
C HIS A 10 12.01 -14.36 20.44
N SER A 11 10.98 -14.85 19.73
CA SER A 11 10.04 -15.84 20.25
C SER A 11 9.29 -16.51 19.09
N THR A 12 9.17 -17.82 19.18
CA THR A 12 8.44 -18.75 18.32
C THR A 12 6.92 -18.60 18.45
N LEU A 13 6.40 -17.37 18.32
CA LEU A 13 4.97 -17.07 18.42
C LEU A 13 4.48 -16.35 17.16
N ARG A 14 3.40 -16.88 16.57
CA ARG A 14 2.71 -16.35 15.39
C ARG A 14 2.59 -14.82 15.48
N ARG A 15 3.23 -14.08 14.57
CA ARG A 15 3.04 -12.63 14.43
C ARG A 15 1.58 -12.35 14.04
N SER A 16 0.83 -11.75 14.97
CA SER A 16 -0.49 -11.18 14.69
C SER A 16 -0.36 -10.07 13.63
N ARG A 17 -1.31 -10.02 12.66
CA ARG A 17 -1.38 -8.93 11.68
C ARG A 17 -1.72 -7.65 12.43
N VAL A 18 -0.79 -6.68 12.47
CA VAL A 18 -1.02 -5.36 13.07
C VAL A 18 -1.74 -4.49 12.05
N PHE A 19 -2.91 -3.97 12.41
CA PHE A 19 -3.62 -2.98 11.60
C PHE A 19 -2.99 -1.61 11.78
N LEU A 20 -2.24 -1.15 10.77
CA LEU A 20 -1.66 0.18 10.77
C LEU A 20 -2.72 1.26 10.46
N GLN A 21 -2.57 2.41 11.11
CA GLN A 21 -3.48 3.54 10.98
C GLN A 21 -2.87 4.60 10.04
N LEU A 22 -3.69 5.15 9.15
CA LEU A 22 -3.33 6.31 8.33
C LEU A 22 -3.69 7.58 9.09
N LEU A 23 -2.70 8.41 9.37
CA LEU A 23 -2.82 9.68 10.07
C LEU A 23 -2.46 10.83 9.13
N GLU A 24 -2.91 12.03 9.47
CA GLU A 24 -2.62 13.26 8.73
C GLU A 24 -2.09 14.30 9.72
N LYS A 25 -0.93 14.88 9.41
CA LYS A 25 -0.31 15.95 10.19
C LYS A 25 0.29 16.98 9.23
N ASP A 26 -0.03 18.24 9.42
CA ASP A 26 0.47 19.37 8.60
C ASP A 26 0.23 19.16 7.09
N GLY A 27 -0.94 18.59 6.74
CA GLY A 27 -1.31 18.28 5.35
C GLY A 27 -0.59 17.07 4.75
N ARG A 28 0.26 16.37 5.52
CA ARG A 28 0.98 15.17 5.09
C ARG A 28 0.33 13.92 5.68
N VAL A 29 0.04 12.95 4.82
CA VAL A 29 -0.47 11.64 5.23
C VAL A 29 0.70 10.70 5.53
N TYR A 30 0.63 9.99 6.66
CA TYR A 30 1.60 8.98 7.04
C TYR A 30 0.94 7.76 7.67
N VAL A 31 1.62 6.62 7.61
CA VAL A 31 1.15 5.38 8.25
C VAL A 31 1.81 5.29 9.63
N LYS A 32 1.01 5.37 10.69
CA LYS A 32 1.48 5.25 12.06
C LYS A 32 2.14 3.89 12.26
N ASP A 33 3.28 3.88 12.95
CA ASP A 33 4.05 2.69 13.28
C ASP A 33 4.62 1.93 12.06
N LEU A 34 4.62 2.57 10.88
CA LEU A 34 5.35 2.07 9.72
C LEU A 34 6.86 2.26 9.95
N GLU A 35 7.60 1.15 9.92
CA GLU A 35 9.06 1.19 10.01
C GLU A 35 9.68 1.53 8.65
N GLU A 36 10.51 2.57 8.62
CA GLU A 36 11.38 2.89 7.49
C GLU A 36 12.80 2.40 7.77
N ARG A 37 13.40 1.68 6.82
CA ARG A 37 14.79 1.24 6.95
C ARG A 37 15.71 2.01 6.01
N PRO A 38 16.80 2.59 6.56
CA PRO A 38 17.87 3.12 5.72
C PRO A 38 18.51 1.95 5.00
N ILE A 39 18.85 2.18 3.73
CA ILE A 39 19.58 1.23 2.93
C ILE A 39 20.66 1.97 2.14
N LYS A 40 21.77 1.31 1.87
CA LYS A 40 22.97 1.91 1.25
C LYS A 40 23.40 1.22 -0.04
N SER A 41 22.78 0.09 -0.39
CA SER A 41 23.08 -0.64 -1.62
C SER A 41 21.86 -1.29 -2.25
N TYR A 42 22.01 -1.74 -3.48
CA TYR A 42 21.00 -2.52 -4.19
C TYR A 42 20.71 -3.86 -3.50
N GLU A 43 21.74 -4.51 -2.96
CA GLU A 43 21.62 -5.79 -2.26
C GLU A 43 20.74 -5.66 -1.02
N GLU A 44 20.91 -4.57 -0.25
CA GLU A 44 20.05 -4.26 0.88
C GLU A 44 18.60 -3.98 0.45
N ALA A 45 18.42 -3.24 -0.66
CA ALA A 45 17.09 -3.01 -1.24
C ALA A 45 16.39 -4.33 -1.62
N LYS A 46 17.12 -5.21 -2.31
CA LYS A 46 16.64 -6.52 -2.75
C LYS A 46 16.27 -7.41 -1.57
N LEU A 47 17.13 -7.46 -0.55
CA LEU A 47 16.86 -8.21 0.68
C LEU A 47 15.59 -7.70 1.38
N MET A 48 15.37 -6.39 1.42
CA MET A 48 14.15 -5.79 1.99
C MET A 48 12.90 -6.19 1.20
N LEU A 49 12.96 -6.19 -0.13
CA LEU A 49 11.87 -6.63 -1.00
C LEU A 49 11.54 -8.12 -0.79
N GLU A 50 12.55 -8.98 -0.84
CA GLU A 50 12.38 -10.44 -0.64
C GLU A 50 11.83 -10.75 0.76
N THR A 51 12.31 -10.02 1.78
CA THR A 51 11.79 -10.14 3.14
C THR A 51 10.31 -9.75 3.19
N GLY A 52 9.93 -8.67 2.50
CA GLY A 52 8.54 -8.26 2.34
C GLY A 52 7.66 -9.33 1.71
N GLN A 53 8.12 -9.89 0.59
CA GLN A 53 7.43 -10.96 -0.14
C GLN A 53 7.27 -12.22 0.72
N LYS A 54 8.31 -12.62 1.46
CA LYS A 54 8.24 -13.76 2.41
C LYS A 54 7.22 -13.51 3.52
N ASN A 55 7.16 -12.30 4.08
CA ASN A 55 6.16 -12.00 5.11
C ASN A 55 4.73 -11.96 4.55
N ARG A 56 4.55 -11.47 3.31
CA ARG A 56 3.28 -11.56 2.57
C ARG A 56 2.88 -13.03 2.47
N GLN A 57 3.76 -13.89 1.95
CA GLN A 57 3.52 -15.32 1.75
C GLN A 57 3.20 -16.10 3.04
N VAL A 58 3.92 -15.85 4.15
CA VAL A 58 3.66 -16.53 5.44
C VAL A 58 2.27 -16.16 5.99
N GLY A 59 1.78 -14.97 5.67
CA GLY A 59 0.41 -14.56 6.00
C GLY A 59 -0.68 -15.33 5.25
N GLU A 60 -0.36 -16.10 4.19
CA GLU A 60 -1.33 -16.72 3.27
C GLU A 60 -1.66 -18.19 3.58
N THR A 61 -1.33 -18.73 4.76
CA THR A 61 -1.38 -20.18 4.95
C THR A 61 -2.79 -20.82 4.99
N LYS A 62 -2.95 -21.79 4.08
CA LYS A 62 -3.86 -22.98 4.02
C LYS A 62 -5.31 -22.87 3.53
N CYS A 63 -5.83 -21.72 3.10
CA CYS A 63 -7.11 -21.75 2.37
C CYS A 63 -7.32 -20.68 1.28
N ASN A 64 -6.43 -19.71 1.07
CA ASN A 64 -6.75 -18.57 0.18
C ASN A 64 -5.53 -18.08 -0.59
N SER A 65 -5.72 -17.85 -1.89
CA SER A 65 -4.88 -16.97 -2.71
C SER A 65 -5.01 -15.51 -2.22
N ASP A 66 -4.50 -15.20 -1.03
CA ASP A 66 -4.60 -13.87 -0.40
C ASP A 66 -3.79 -12.81 -1.19
N SER A 67 -2.82 -13.24 -2.01
CA SER A 67 -2.03 -12.39 -2.89
C SER A 67 -2.87 -11.68 -3.93
N SER A 68 -3.91 -12.33 -4.48
CA SER A 68 -4.83 -11.69 -5.43
C SER A 68 -5.84 -10.76 -4.74
N ARG A 69 -5.87 -10.73 -3.40
CA ARG A 69 -6.92 -10.07 -2.61
C ARG A 69 -6.38 -8.96 -1.71
N SER A 70 -5.12 -8.57 -1.90
CA SER A 70 -4.49 -7.46 -1.18
C SER A 70 -3.63 -6.61 -2.12
N HIS A 71 -3.69 -5.29 -1.94
CA HIS A 71 -2.76 -4.37 -2.60
C HIS A 71 -1.45 -4.34 -1.83
N CYS A 72 -0.33 -4.35 -2.55
CA CYS A 72 1.00 -4.21 -1.97
C CYS A 72 1.61 -2.88 -2.42
N VAL A 73 2.16 -2.12 -1.48
CA VAL A 73 2.84 -0.85 -1.74
C VAL A 73 4.27 -0.95 -1.21
N PHE A 74 5.25 -0.82 -2.09
CA PHE A 74 6.66 -0.73 -1.75
C PHE A 74 7.16 0.68 -2.06
N SER A 75 7.70 1.38 -1.06
CA SER A 75 8.11 2.79 -1.21
C SER A 75 9.60 2.98 -1.01
N LEU A 76 10.21 3.74 -1.91
CA LEU A 76 11.59 4.21 -1.84
C LEU A 76 11.54 5.69 -1.48
N HIS A 77 12.09 6.03 -0.32
CA HIS A 77 12.27 7.41 0.12
C HIS A 77 13.72 7.78 -0.12
N LEU A 78 13.92 8.81 -0.93
CA LEU A 78 15.21 9.43 -1.22
C LEU A 78 15.30 10.67 -0.34
N TYR A 79 16.30 10.72 0.52
CA TYR A 79 16.57 11.84 1.42
C TYR A 79 17.79 12.61 0.93
N HIS A 80 17.89 13.89 1.31
CA HIS A 80 19.11 14.66 1.04
C HIS A 80 20.31 14.03 1.78
N GLN A 81 21.46 14.03 1.11
CA GLN A 81 22.69 13.48 1.70
C GLN A 81 23.11 14.27 2.95
N ASP A 82 22.97 15.60 2.90
CA ASP A 82 23.36 16.51 3.99
C ASP A 82 22.25 16.68 5.05
N ASP A 83 21.02 16.27 4.73
CA ASP A 83 19.89 16.30 5.66
C ASP A 83 19.02 15.04 5.49
N PRO A 84 19.26 13.98 6.30
CA PRO A 84 18.50 12.74 6.23
C PRO A 84 17.06 12.87 6.76
N THR A 85 16.66 14.05 7.25
CA THR A 85 15.27 14.32 7.68
C THR A 85 14.43 14.93 6.57
N THR A 86 15.07 15.52 5.55
CA THR A 86 14.38 16.13 4.42
C THR A 86 14.22 15.11 3.29
N LEU A 87 12.97 14.67 3.08
CA LEU A 87 12.58 13.83 1.97
C LEU A 87 12.69 14.61 0.65
N PHE A 88 13.63 14.21 -0.21
CA PHE A 88 13.80 14.77 -1.55
C PHE A 88 12.76 14.20 -2.53
N SER A 89 12.56 12.88 -2.51
CA SER A 89 11.63 12.22 -3.43
C SER A 89 11.09 10.91 -2.85
N LYS A 90 9.86 10.57 -3.24
CA LYS A 90 9.22 9.30 -2.91
C LYS A 90 8.80 8.61 -4.20
N ILE A 91 9.27 7.38 -4.36
CA ILE A 91 8.86 6.48 -5.44
C ILE A 91 8.07 5.35 -4.81
N SER A 92 6.84 5.13 -5.26
CA SER A 92 6.02 4.02 -4.79
C SER A 92 5.73 3.06 -5.94
N ILE A 93 6.08 1.78 -5.74
CA ILE A 93 5.75 0.67 -6.62
C ILE A 93 4.55 -0.03 -6.00
N VAL A 94 3.46 -0.09 -6.76
CA VAL A 94 2.18 -0.63 -6.29
C VAL A 94 1.81 -1.86 -7.10
N ASP A 95 1.65 -2.99 -6.43
CA ASP A 95 1.10 -4.23 -6.97
C ASP A 95 -0.36 -4.31 -6.53
N LEU A 96 -1.27 -4.15 -7.50
CA LEU A 96 -2.71 -4.05 -7.25
C LEU A 96 -3.34 -5.45 -7.22
N ALA A 97 -4.26 -5.64 -6.29
CA ALA A 97 -5.10 -6.83 -6.20
C ALA A 97 -5.95 -7.03 -7.47
N GLY A 98 -6.46 -8.25 -7.63
CA GLY A 98 -7.41 -8.60 -8.69
C GLY A 98 -8.68 -7.75 -8.63
N CYS A 99 -9.20 -7.41 -9.80
CA CYS A 99 -10.41 -6.59 -9.99
C CYS A 99 -11.66 -7.41 -10.30
N GLU A 100 -11.60 -8.74 -10.16
CA GLU A 100 -12.67 -9.63 -10.56
C GLU A 100 -13.98 -9.40 -9.78
N ARG A 101 -15.10 -9.42 -10.50
CA ARG A 101 -16.42 -9.17 -9.93
C ARG A 101 -16.89 -10.38 -9.11
N GLY A 102 -17.33 -10.12 -7.88
CA GLY A 102 -17.78 -11.14 -6.91
C GLY A 102 -18.81 -12.14 -7.46
N ALA A 103 -19.66 -11.73 -8.41
CA ALA A 103 -20.65 -12.60 -9.06
C ALA A 103 -20.04 -13.81 -9.79
N LYS A 104 -18.80 -13.71 -10.30
CA LYS A 104 -18.09 -14.84 -10.94
C LYS A 104 -17.35 -15.74 -9.95
N THR A 105 -17.25 -15.34 -8.69
CA THR A 105 -16.37 -15.99 -7.68
C THR A 105 -17.11 -16.89 -6.70
N GLY A 106 -18.45 -16.87 -6.67
CA GLY A 106 -19.24 -17.59 -5.68
C GLY A 106 -19.00 -17.14 -4.23
N ALA A 107 -18.38 -15.97 -4.02
CA ALA A 107 -18.02 -15.47 -2.70
C ALA A 107 -19.26 -15.09 -1.87
N SER A 108 -19.33 -15.60 -0.63
CA SER A 108 -20.39 -15.31 0.34
C SER A 108 -19.82 -14.83 1.68
N GLY A 109 -20.66 -14.17 2.49
CA GLY A 109 -20.29 -13.70 3.84
C GLY A 109 -19.06 -12.78 3.86
N LEU A 110 -18.07 -13.13 4.69
CA LEU A 110 -16.82 -12.36 4.85
C LEU A 110 -16.03 -12.22 3.54
N ARG A 111 -16.07 -13.25 2.68
CA ARG A 111 -15.38 -13.28 1.38
C ARG A 111 -15.91 -12.19 0.45
N LEU A 112 -17.24 -11.98 0.46
CA LEU A 112 -17.92 -10.95 -0.32
C LEU A 112 -17.60 -9.54 0.20
N GLN A 113 -17.58 -9.35 1.53
CA GLN A 113 -17.21 -8.07 2.14
C GLN A 113 -15.78 -7.65 1.79
N GLU A 114 -14.85 -8.61 1.80
CA GLU A 114 -13.46 -8.36 1.41
C GLU A 114 -13.33 -8.04 -0.08
N ALA A 115 -13.98 -8.81 -0.96
CA ALA A 115 -14.04 -8.53 -2.40
C ALA A 115 -14.63 -7.13 -2.68
N SER A 116 -15.65 -6.73 -1.92
CA SER A 116 -16.23 -5.39 -1.99
C SER A 116 -15.22 -4.30 -1.60
N LYS A 117 -14.43 -4.50 -0.55
CA LYS A 117 -13.37 -3.55 -0.12
C LYS A 117 -12.28 -3.40 -1.18
N ILE A 118 -11.81 -4.52 -1.77
CA ILE A 118 -10.80 -4.52 -2.83
C ILE A 118 -11.31 -3.73 -4.03
N ASN A 119 -12.50 -4.08 -4.54
CA ASN A 119 -13.11 -3.41 -5.68
C ASN A 119 -13.40 -1.93 -5.39
N GLY A 120 -13.81 -1.60 -4.16
CA GLY A 120 -14.00 -0.23 -3.71
C GLY A 120 -12.73 0.61 -3.80
N SER A 121 -11.59 0.08 -3.33
CA SER A 121 -10.30 0.78 -3.45
C SER A 121 -9.84 0.98 -4.89
N LEU A 122 -10.01 -0.03 -5.77
CA LEU A 122 -9.69 0.09 -7.20
C LEU A 122 -10.59 1.08 -7.93
N MET A 123 -11.90 1.08 -7.63
CA MET A 123 -12.85 2.05 -8.20
C MET A 123 -12.48 3.49 -7.81
N ASN A 124 -12.09 3.71 -6.55
CA ASN A 124 -11.65 5.03 -6.09
C ASN A 124 -10.33 5.46 -6.74
N LEU A 125 -9.39 4.54 -6.96
CA LEU A 125 -8.18 4.82 -7.73
C LEU A 125 -8.52 5.27 -9.15
N ASN A 126 -9.40 4.54 -9.84
CA ASN A 126 -9.82 4.90 -11.19
C ASN A 126 -10.47 6.30 -11.24
N ARG A 127 -11.36 6.62 -10.29
CA ARG A 127 -11.96 7.97 -10.17
C ARG A 127 -10.92 9.07 -9.98
N CYS A 128 -9.88 8.82 -9.20
CA CYS A 128 -8.79 9.78 -9.03
C CYS A 128 -8.06 10.02 -10.37
N LEU A 129 -7.71 8.95 -11.09
CA LEU A 129 -7.03 9.04 -12.38
C LEU A 129 -7.89 9.73 -13.45
N GLU A 130 -9.18 9.41 -13.53
CA GLU A 130 -10.12 10.06 -14.43
C GLU A 130 -10.25 11.56 -14.13
N THR A 131 -10.32 11.94 -12.85
CA THR A 131 -10.41 13.35 -12.45
C THR A 131 -9.11 14.10 -12.76
N LEU A 132 -7.95 13.49 -12.50
CA LEU A 132 -6.65 14.05 -12.85
C LEU A 132 -6.53 14.28 -14.37
N ARG A 133 -6.88 13.26 -15.17
CA ARG A 133 -6.89 13.38 -16.63
C ARG A 133 -7.85 14.46 -17.11
N PHE A 134 -9.03 14.55 -16.51
CA PHE A 134 -9.99 15.61 -16.83
C PHE A 134 -9.40 16.99 -16.56
N ASN A 135 -8.76 17.21 -15.41
CA ASN A 135 -8.15 18.50 -15.04
C ASN A 135 -7.00 18.88 -15.98
N GLN A 136 -6.17 17.91 -16.39
CA GLN A 136 -5.11 18.14 -17.39
C GLN A 136 -5.67 18.62 -18.74
N LEU A 137 -6.82 18.08 -19.16
CA LEU A 137 -7.47 18.46 -20.41
C LEU A 137 -8.31 19.75 -20.28
N HIS A 138 -8.73 20.12 -19.07
CA HIS A 138 -9.59 21.28 -18.81
C HIS A 138 -9.03 22.18 -17.69
N PRO A 139 -7.88 22.87 -17.90
CA PRO A 139 -7.25 23.68 -16.85
C PRO A 139 -8.10 24.83 -16.29
N LYS A 140 -9.15 25.25 -17.03
CA LYS A 140 -10.08 26.31 -16.61
C LYS A 140 -11.29 25.80 -15.81
N SER A 141 -11.45 24.48 -15.71
CA SER A 141 -12.63 23.84 -15.10
C SER A 141 -12.23 22.70 -14.17
N GLU A 142 -11.15 22.89 -13.40
CA GLU A 142 -10.61 21.86 -12.52
C GLU A 142 -11.65 21.35 -11.50
N ARG A 143 -11.59 20.04 -11.26
CA ARG A 143 -12.43 19.32 -10.31
C ARG A 143 -11.58 18.82 -9.14
N PRO A 144 -12.10 18.80 -7.91
CA PRO A 144 -11.38 18.24 -6.77
C PRO A 144 -11.15 16.73 -6.96
N VAL A 145 -9.89 16.30 -6.87
CA VAL A 145 -9.52 14.89 -7.01
C VAL A 145 -9.85 14.15 -5.70
N PRO A 146 -10.59 13.03 -5.74
CA PRO A 146 -11.14 12.37 -4.55
C PRO A 146 -10.14 11.47 -3.80
N PHE A 147 -8.89 11.91 -3.59
CA PHE A 147 -7.81 11.14 -2.96
C PHE A 147 -8.19 10.52 -1.60
N ARG A 148 -9.03 11.22 -0.82
CA ARG A 148 -9.46 10.79 0.52
C ARG A 148 -10.48 9.64 0.52
N SER A 149 -10.95 9.18 -0.65
CA SER A 149 -12.02 8.17 -0.76
C SER A 149 -11.57 6.74 -0.45
N SER A 150 -10.26 6.48 -0.45
CA SER A 150 -9.71 5.18 -0.08
C SER A 150 -8.33 5.31 0.57
N LYS A 151 -7.92 4.29 1.32
CA LYS A 151 -6.55 4.22 1.87
C LYS A 151 -5.47 4.08 0.79
N LEU A 152 -5.82 3.53 -0.37
CA LEU A 152 -4.90 3.30 -1.49
C LEU A 152 -4.54 4.61 -2.20
N THR A 153 -5.47 5.57 -2.20
CA THR A 153 -5.36 6.86 -2.91
C THR A 153 -4.90 8.01 -2.02
N ARG A 154 -4.62 7.74 -0.74
CA ARG A 154 -4.07 8.69 0.22
C ARG A 154 -2.58 8.41 0.41
#